data_AF-A0A9D1J9T2-F1
#
_entry.id   AF-A0A9D1J9T2-F1
#
_cell.length_a   1.000
_cell.length_b   1.000
_cell.length_c   1.000
_cell.angle_alpha   90.00
_cell.angle_beta   90.00
_cell.angle_gamma   90.00
#
_symmetry.space_group_name_H-M   'P 1'
#
loop_
_entity.id
_entity.type
_entity.pdbx_description
1 polymer ?
#
loop_
_entity_poly.entity_id
_entity_poly.type
_entity_poly.pdbx_seq_one_letter_code
_entity_poly.pdbx_strand_id
1 'polypeptide(L)' 'MVTLEQIQQRLAEAIKQSGMTQTQLAQKLGISYVQISCYVHGKKMPALDTLANLCKILDVDTNYILCQDLQL' A
#
# COMPACT_ATOMS: atom_id res chain seq x y z
N MET A 1 12.98 -12.12 10.68
CA MET A 1 11.81 -12.50 9.87
C MET A 1 11.00 -11.25 9.58
N VAL A 2 10.40 -11.13 8.39
CA VAL A 2 9.54 -9.99 8.05
C VAL A 2 8.28 -10.01 8.92
N THR A 3 7.89 -8.86 9.47
CA THR A 3 6.67 -8.72 10.29
C THR A 3 5.56 -8.02 9.52
N LEU A 4 4.30 -8.24 9.95
CA LEU A 4 3.15 -7.54 9.39
C LEU A 4 3.29 -6.01 9.53
N GLU A 5 3.83 -5.55 10.65
CA GLU A 5 4.05 -4.12 10.92
C GLU A 5 5.02 -3.49 9.90
N GLN A 6 6.10 -4.18 9.53
CA GLN A 6 7.04 -3.70 8.52
C GLN A 6 6.38 -3.53 7.14
N ILE A 7 5.55 -4.51 6.74
CA ILE A 7 4.80 -4.45 5.48
C ILE A 7 3.79 -3.29 5.50
N GLN A 8 3.08 -3.11 6.63
CA GLN A 8 2.14 -2.01 6.80
C GLN A 8 2.83 -0.64 6.72
N GLN A 9 4.02 -0.51 7.32
CA GLN A 9 4.81 0.72 7.26
C GLN A 9 5.20 1.06 5.82
N ARG A 10 5.74 0.10 5.05
CA ARG A 10 6.13 0.33 3.65
C ARG A 10 4.93 0.59 2.74
N LEU A 11 3.80 -0.08 2.98
CA LEU A 11 2.56 0.22 2.26
C LEU A 11 2.08 1.64 2.53
N ALA A 12 2.07 2.06 3.80
CA ALA A 12 1.67 3.41 4.18
C ALA A 12 2.63 4.45 3.60
N GLU A 13 3.93 4.17 3.57
CA GLU A 13 4.97 5.01 2.98
C GLU A 13 4.76 5.17 1.47
N ALA A 14 4.59 4.07 0.74
CA ALA A 14 4.33 4.09 -0.70
C ALA A 14 3.07 4.90 -1.06
N ILE A 15 1.98 4.75 -0.29
CA ILE A 15 0.77 5.56 -0.48
C ILE A 15 1.07 7.05 -0.29
N LYS A 16 1.79 7.41 0.79
CA LYS A 16 2.13 8.82 1.10
C LYS A 16 3.07 9.44 0.06
N GLN A 17 4.00 8.67 -0.49
CA GLN A 17 5.00 9.13 -1.46
C GLN A 17 4.46 9.21 -2.89
N SER A 18 3.33 8.56 -3.19
CA SER A 18 2.75 8.51 -4.54
C SER A 18 2.30 9.86 -5.13
N GLY A 19 2.19 10.91 -4.31
CA GLY A 19 1.61 12.19 -4.72
C GLY A 19 0.11 12.16 -4.99
N MET A 20 -0.55 10.99 -4.85
CA MET A 20 -2.00 10.85 -4.97
C MET A 20 -2.69 11.09 -3.63
N THR A 21 -3.86 11.72 -3.68
CA THR A 21 -4.76 11.80 -2.52
C THR A 21 -5.39 10.42 -2.26
N GLN A 22 -5.75 10.16 -0.99
CA GLN A 22 -6.45 8.91 -0.63
C GLN A 22 -7.78 8.75 -1.38
N THR A 23 -8.48 9.86 -1.69
CA THR A 23 -9.72 9.85 -2.50
C THR A 23 -9.46 9.41 -3.94
N GLN A 24 -8.37 9.88 -4.57
CA GLN A 24 -8.01 9.44 -5.93
C GLN A 24 -7.66 7.95 -5.96
N LEU A 25 -6.95 7.45 -4.95
CA LEU A 25 -6.63 6.02 -4.83
C LEU A 25 -7.90 5.18 -4.62
N ALA A 26 -8.81 5.64 -3.75
CA ALA A 26 -10.09 5.00 -3.51
C ALA A 26 -10.91 4.88 -4.81
N GLN A 27 -10.99 5.96 -5.60
CA GLN A 27 -11.67 5.97 -6.90
C GLN A 27 -11.03 5.01 -7.90
N LYS A 28 -9.69 5.02 -8.03
CA LYS A 28 -8.97 4.13 -8.95
C LYS A 28 -9.10 2.66 -8.59
N LEU A 29 -9.20 2.34 -7.29
CA LEU A 29 -9.37 0.97 -6.79
C LEU A 29 -10.84 0.53 -6.70
N GLY A 30 -11.80 1.44 -6.84
CA GLY A 30 -13.21 1.14 -6.64
C GLY A 30 -13.55 0.77 -5.19
N ILE A 31 -12.83 1.32 -4.21
CA ILE A 31 -13.03 1.06 -2.78
C ILE A 31 -13.34 2.34 -2.01
N SER A 32 -13.74 2.21 -0.75
CA SER A 32 -14.02 3.38 0.09
C SER A 32 -12.75 4.14 0.50
N TYR A 33 -12.87 5.46 0.67
CA TYR A 33 -11.82 6.29 1.27
C TYR A 33 -11.35 5.74 2.63
N VAL A 34 -12.28 5.24 3.44
CA VAL A 34 -11.98 4.68 4.77
C VAL A 34 -11.05 3.47 4.68
N GLN A 35 -11.20 2.62 3.65
CA GLN A 35 -10.27 1.50 3.44
C GLN A 35 -8.85 1.98 3.15
N ILE A 36 -8.67 2.97 2.27
CA ILE A 36 -7.35 3.56 2.02
C ILE A 36 -6.76 4.16 3.30
N SER A 37 -7.58 4.90 4.07
CA SER A 37 -7.15 5.46 5.36
C SER A 37 -6.73 4.37 6.35
N CYS A 38 -7.43 3.23 6.40
CA CYS A 38 -7.00 2.10 7.22
C CYS A 38 -5.62 1.57 6.80
N TYR A 39 -5.30 1.54 5.51
CA TYR A 39 -3.99 1.11 5.01
C TYR A 39 -2.89 2.11 5.40
N VAL A 40 -3.14 3.40 5.20
CA VAL A 40 -2.21 4.50 5.55
C VAL A 40 -1.85 4.54 7.04
N HIS A 41 -2.78 4.11 7.90
CA HIS A 41 -2.58 4.08 9.36
C HIS A 41 -2.25 2.68 9.91
N GLY A 42 -1.96 1.70 9.05
CA GLY A 42 -1.60 0.33 9.48
C GLY A 42 -2.71 -0.42 10.21
N LYS A 43 -3.97 0.02 10.12
CA LYS A 43 -5.10 -0.60 10.83
C LYS A 43 -5.61 -1.86 10.14
N LYS A 44 -5.43 -1.95 8.82
CA LYS A 44 -5.83 -3.09 7.98
C LYS A 44 -4.81 -3.30 6.87
N MET A 45 -4.78 -4.51 6.34
CA MET A 45 -4.13 -4.81 5.07
C MET A 45 -5.16 -4.90 3.94
N PRO A 46 -4.81 -4.49 2.71
CA PRO A 46 -5.57 -4.84 1.53
C PRO A 46 -5.55 -6.36 1.31
N ALA A 47 -6.60 -6.88 0.66
CA ALA A 47 -6.55 -8.24 0.10
C ALA A 47 -5.48 -8.31 -1.01
N LEU A 48 -5.01 -9.51 -1.35
CA LEU A 48 -3.87 -9.68 -2.26
C LEU A 48 -4.10 -9.06 -3.65
N ASP A 49 -5.32 -9.16 -4.18
CA ASP A 49 -5.73 -8.55 -5.43
C ASP A 49 -5.74 -7.00 -5.34
N THR A 50 -6.26 -6.47 -4.24
CA THR A 50 -6.25 -5.02 -3.96
C THR A 50 -4.82 -4.51 -3.80
N LEU A 51 -3.95 -5.26 -3.13
CA LEU A 51 -2.54 -4.93 -2.99
C LEU A 51 -1.85 -4.89 -4.35
N ALA A 52 -2.04 -5.92 -5.18
CA ALA A 52 -1.45 -5.98 -6.51
C ALA A 52 -1.90 -4.82 -7.40
N ASN A 53 -3.20 -4.48 -7.37
CA ASN A 53 -3.73 -3.33 -8.11
C ASN A 53 -3.20 -2.01 -7.56
N LEU A 54 -3.09 -1.88 -6.24
CA LEU A 54 -2.51 -0.70 -5.61
C LEU A 54 -1.04 -0.53 -6.00
N CYS A 55 -0.22 -1.59 -5.99
CA CYS A 55 1.17 -1.52 -6.45
C CYS A 55 1.28 -1.01 -7.90
N LYS A 56 0.41 -1.49 -8.80
CA LYS A 56 0.35 -0.99 -10.18
C LYS A 56 -0.04 0.48 -10.29
N ILE A 57 -1.00 0.93 -9.47
CA ILE A 57 -1.45 2.33 -9.46
C ILE A 57 -0.37 3.27 -8.92
N LEU A 58 0.35 2.84 -7.89
CA LEU A 58 1.43 3.60 -7.25
C LEU A 58 2.76 3.50 -8.00
N ASP A 59 2.86 2.66 -9.03
CA ASP A 59 4.09 2.34 -9.75
C ASP A 59 5.24 1.92 -8.80
N VAL A 60 4.93 1.00 -7.87
CA VAL A 60 5.88 0.52 -6.85
C VAL A 60 6.10 -0.99 -6.97
N ASP A 61 7.35 -1.43 -6.79
CA ASP A 61 7.67 -2.85 -6.73
C ASP A 61 7.01 -3.50 -5.51
N THR A 62 6.32 -4.61 -5.72
CA THR A 62 5.70 -5.38 -4.64
C THR A 62 6.75 -5.99 -3.72
N ASN A 63 7.96 -6.27 -4.21
CA ASN A 63 9.07 -6.72 -3.37
C ASN A 63 9.42 -5.68 -2.31
N TYR A 64 9.41 -4.39 -2.66
CA TYR A 64 9.59 -3.31 -1.70
C TYR A 64 8.49 -3.36 -0.64
N ILE A 65 7.21 -3.47 -1.01
CA ILE A 65 6.12 -3.51 -0.02
C ILE A 65 6.23 -4.74 0.90
N LEU A 66 6.63 -5.90 0.36
CA LEU A 66 6.73 -7.16 1.11
C LEU A 66 8.10 -7.39 1.79
N CYS A 67 8.95 -6.35 1.81
CA CYS A 67 10.31 -6.41 2.38
C CYS A 67 11.16 -7.57 1.81
N GLN A 68 11.04 -7.83 0.51
CA GLN A 68 11.81 -8.84 -0.24
C GLN A 68 12.88 -8.22 -1.14
N ASP A 69 12.87 -6.90 -1.30
CA ASP A 69 13.95 -6.14 -1.92
C ASP A 69 15.25 -6.29 -1.10
N LEU A 70 16.34 -6.51 -1.82
CA LEU A 70 17.67 -6.50 -1.23
C LEU A 70 18.01 -5.06 -0.83
N GLN A 71 18.09 -4.78 0.47
CA GLN A 71 18.86 -3.62 0.94
C GLN A 71 20.33 -3.90 0.59
N LEU A 72 20.83 -3.28 -0.47
CA LEU A 72 22.27 -3.15 -0.72
C LEU A 72 22.87 -2.12 0.24
#